data_AF-A0A1H7J089-F1
#
_entry.id   AF-A0A1H7J089-F1
#
_cell.length_a   1.000
_cell.length_b   1.000
_cell.length_c   1.000
_cell.angle_alpha   90.00
_cell.angle_beta   90.00
_cell.angle_gamma   90.00
#
_symmetry.space_group_name_H-M   'P 1'
#
loop_
_entity.id
_entity.type
_entity.pdbx_description
1 polymer ?
#
loop_
_entity_poly.entity_id
_entity_poly.type
_entity_poly.pdbx_seq_one_letter_code
_entity_poly.pdbx_strand_id
1 'polypeptide(L)'
;MLQISPNLVCWFISHAREFHAQEDVMLPEEPDHQTDAWIDEALEEHADNAVYLDLKNAVEELEPELQANMVALMWLGRGDYSDDEWDLALEEAKSNWTPRTADYLLATPMGADYLAEGLAMLGHTCEDD
;
A
#
# COMPACT_ATOMS: atom_id res chain seq x y z
N MET A 1 -16.39 3.87 6.46
CA MET A 1 -16.62 4.32 5.05
C MET A 1 -15.28 4.73 4.46
N LEU A 2 -15.00 4.33 3.21
CA LEU A 2 -13.75 4.66 2.52
C LEU A 2 -13.65 6.16 2.21
N GLN A 3 -12.60 6.83 2.69
CA GLN A 3 -12.43 8.28 2.51
C GLN A 3 -11.54 8.64 1.32
N ILE A 4 -10.65 7.73 0.92
CA ILE A 4 -9.75 7.93 -0.22
C ILE A 4 -10.47 7.66 -1.55
N SER A 5 -10.06 8.36 -2.61
CA SER A 5 -10.59 8.17 -3.96
C SER A 5 -10.24 6.76 -4.49
N PRO A 6 -11.22 5.93 -4.88
CA PRO A 6 -10.95 4.63 -5.50
C PRO A 6 -10.08 4.75 -6.75
N ASN A 7 -10.23 5.81 -7.54
CA ASN A 7 -9.43 6.03 -8.75
C ASN A 7 -7.95 6.22 -8.44
N LEU A 8 -7.63 6.93 -7.35
CA LEU A 8 -6.25 7.09 -6.90
C LEU A 8 -5.66 5.75 -6.45
N VAL A 9 -6.45 4.96 -5.70
CA VAL A 9 -6.04 3.62 -5.26
C VAL A 9 -5.78 2.72 -6.46
N CYS A 10 -6.63 2.76 -7.49
CA CYS A 10 -6.46 1.98 -8.71
C CYS A 10 -5.25 2.40 -9.54
N TRP A 11 -5.02 3.71 -9.68
CA TRP A 11 -3.79 4.22 -10.29
C TRP A 11 -2.55 3.70 -9.54
N PHE A 12 -2.55 3.77 -8.21
CA PHE A 12 -1.46 3.26 -7.36
C PHE A 12 -1.26 1.76 -7.54
N ILE A 13 -2.33 0.95 -7.52
CA ILE A 13 -2.27 -0.51 -7.73
C ILE A 13 -1.59 -0.84 -9.06
N SER A 14 -2.00 -0.18 -10.16
CA SER A 14 -1.41 -0.43 -11.48
C SER A 14 0.09 -0.14 -11.49
N HIS A 15 0.49 1.02 -10.98
CA HIS A 15 1.89 1.45 -10.99
C HIS A 15 2.75 0.64 -10.00
N ALA A 16 2.18 0.22 -8.86
CA ALA A 16 2.85 -0.65 -7.91
C ALA A 16 3.11 -2.04 -8.51
N ARG A 17 2.16 -2.61 -9.26
CA ARG A 17 2.39 -3.85 -10.04
C ARG A 17 3.48 -3.67 -11.08
N GLU A 18 3.49 -2.55 -11.79
CA GLU A 18 4.56 -2.24 -12.75
C GLU A 18 5.93 -2.17 -12.07
N PHE A 19 6.01 -1.55 -10.90
CA PHE A 19 7.23 -1.48 -10.10
C PHE A 19 7.68 -2.87 -9.64
N HIS A 20 6.79 -3.65 -9.02
CA HIS A 20 7.10 -5.00 -8.52
C HIS A 20 7.43 -6.01 -9.62
N ALA A 21 7.01 -5.76 -10.88
CA ALA A 21 7.30 -6.63 -12.01
C ALA A 21 8.67 -6.36 -12.67
N GLN A 22 9.41 -5.33 -12.27
CA GLN A 22 10.71 -5.00 -12.85
C GLN A 22 11.76 -6.02 -12.44
N GLU A 23 12.63 -6.44 -13.37
CA GLU A 23 13.67 -7.46 -13.11
C GLU A 23 14.63 -7.07 -11.98
N ASP A 24 14.89 -5.78 -11.83
CA ASP A 24 15.79 -5.25 -10.83
C ASP A 24 15.13 -5.08 -9.45
N VAL A 25 13.81 -5.31 -9.32
CA VAL A 25 13.08 -5.17 -8.04
C VAL A 25 13.00 -6.53 -7.35
N MET A 26 13.74 -6.66 -6.24
CA MET A 26 13.89 -7.91 -5.49
C MET A 26 13.41 -7.72 -4.05
N LEU A 27 12.11 -7.94 -3.82
CA LEU A 27 11.52 -7.84 -2.49
C LEU A 27 11.61 -9.17 -1.72
N PRO A 28 11.79 -9.14 -0.39
CA PRO A 28 11.79 -10.36 0.43
C PRO A 28 10.41 -11.02 0.41
N GLU A 29 10.33 -12.33 0.14
CA GLU A 29 9.04 -13.06 0.08
C GLU A 29 8.23 -12.96 1.40
N GLU A 30 8.94 -13.02 2.54
CA GLU A 30 8.38 -12.86 3.88
C GLU A 30 9.19 -11.81 4.65
N PRO A 31 8.73 -10.55 4.72
CA PRO A 31 9.44 -9.49 5.45
C PRO A 31 9.39 -9.71 6.97
N ASP A 32 10.47 -9.39 7.69
CA ASP A 32 10.48 -9.40 9.15
C ASP A 32 9.78 -8.14 9.71
N HIS A 33 8.48 -8.24 9.93
CA HIS A 33 7.66 -7.15 10.45
C HIS A 33 7.91 -6.78 11.93
N GLN A 34 8.93 -7.33 12.60
CA GLN A 34 9.29 -6.95 13.97
C GLN A 34 9.88 -5.53 14.07
N THR A 35 10.50 -5.03 13.00
CA THR A 35 11.09 -3.68 12.91
C THR A 35 10.88 -3.12 11.52
N ASP A 36 11.11 -1.83 11.29
CA ASP A 36 11.01 -1.23 9.93
C ASP A 36 12.26 -1.48 9.07
N ALA A 37 13.27 -2.21 9.58
CA ALA A 37 14.54 -2.42 8.88
C ALA A 37 14.38 -3.14 7.52
N TRP A 38 13.37 -4.00 7.38
CA TRP A 38 13.06 -4.68 6.12
C TRP A 38 12.62 -3.69 5.02
N ILE A 39 12.06 -2.53 5.38
CA ILE A 39 11.64 -1.51 4.41
C ILE A 39 12.88 -0.90 3.75
N ASP A 40 13.93 -0.62 4.53
CA ASP A 40 15.18 -0.10 4.00
C ASP A 40 15.85 -1.14 3.09
N GLU A 41 15.95 -2.40 3.53
CA GLU A 41 16.50 -3.50 2.73
C GLU A 41 15.74 -3.69 1.40
N ALA A 42 14.42 -3.58 1.43
CA ALA A 42 13.56 -3.74 0.26
C ALA A 42 13.65 -2.61 -0.76
N LEU A 43 14.02 -1.39 -0.36
CA LEU A 43 13.90 -0.18 -1.20
C LEU A 43 15.22 0.55 -1.46
N GLU A 44 16.30 0.24 -0.75
CA GLU A 44 17.59 0.93 -0.89
C GLU A 44 18.12 0.89 -2.33
N GLU A 45 18.04 -0.26 -2.99
CA GLU A 45 18.48 -0.44 -4.39
C GLU A 45 17.50 0.17 -5.42
N HIS A 46 16.37 0.73 -4.96
CA HIS A 46 15.32 1.27 -5.83
C HIS A 46 15.07 2.76 -5.58
N ALA A 47 15.89 3.42 -4.75
CA ALA A 47 15.69 4.80 -4.34
C ALA A 47 15.71 5.83 -5.50
N ASP A 48 16.35 5.50 -6.62
CA ASP A 48 16.42 6.29 -7.85
C ASP A 48 15.48 5.81 -8.97
N ASN A 49 14.66 4.77 -8.71
CA ASN A 49 13.67 4.29 -9.64
C ASN A 49 12.53 5.31 -9.82
N ALA A 50 12.28 5.73 -11.07
CA ALA A 50 11.29 6.76 -11.37
C ALA A 50 9.86 6.35 -10.96
N VAL A 51 9.47 5.09 -11.18
CA VAL A 51 8.13 4.58 -10.84
C VAL A 51 7.94 4.56 -9.33
N TYR A 52 8.96 4.10 -8.60
CA TYR A 52 8.98 4.13 -7.14
C TYR A 52 8.82 5.56 -6.60
N LEU A 53 9.58 6.52 -7.14
CA LEU A 53 9.50 7.91 -6.71
C LEU A 53 8.12 8.52 -6.98
N ASP A 54 7.53 8.25 -8.15
CA ASP A 54 6.19 8.73 -8.49
C ASP A 54 5.12 8.15 -7.54
N LEU A 55 5.16 6.84 -7.28
CA LEU A 55 4.30 6.17 -6.31
C LEU A 55 4.46 6.72 -4.90
N LYS A 56 5.71 6.91 -4.47
CA LYS A 56 6.05 7.43 -3.15
C LYS A 56 5.49 8.84 -2.96
N ASN A 57 5.78 9.73 -3.91
CA ASN A 57 5.28 11.11 -3.87
C ASN A 57 3.76 11.16 -3.85
N ALA A 58 3.08 10.32 -4.64
CA ALA A 58 1.62 10.28 -4.68
C ALA A 58 0.99 9.93 -3.32
N VAL A 59 1.64 9.07 -2.52
CA VAL A 59 1.18 8.74 -1.16
C VAL A 59 1.59 9.82 -0.17
N GLU A 60 2.82 10.35 -0.25
CA GLU A 60 3.32 11.39 0.66
C GLU A 60 2.56 12.72 0.54
N GLU A 61 2.01 13.04 -0.64
CA GLU A 61 1.16 14.21 -0.86
C GLU A 61 -0.24 14.09 -0.24
N LEU A 62 -0.65 12.88 0.17
CA LEU A 62 -1.90 12.67 0.87
C LEU A 62 -1.81 13.12 2.32
N GLU A 63 -2.93 13.63 2.84
CA GLU A 63 -3.10 13.83 4.27
C GLU A 63 -2.88 12.52 5.03
N PRO A 64 -2.29 12.53 6.24
CA PRO A 64 -2.01 11.32 7.03
C PRO A 64 -3.21 10.38 7.19
N GLU A 65 -4.41 10.95 7.31
CA GLU A 65 -5.65 10.18 7.41
C GLU A 65 -5.94 9.37 6.15
N LEU A 66 -5.64 9.92 4.96
CA LEU A 66 -5.82 9.25 3.68
C LEU A 66 -4.70 8.21 3.43
N GLN A 67 -3.48 8.47 3.88
CA GLN A 67 -2.42 7.45 3.88
C GLN A 67 -2.82 6.23 4.72
N ALA A 68 -3.39 6.46 5.91
CA ALA A 68 -3.92 5.39 6.75
C ALA A 68 -5.07 4.61 6.09
N ASN A 69 -5.88 5.25 5.23
CA ASN A 69 -6.90 4.53 4.45
C ASN A 69 -6.24 3.50 3.50
N MET A 70 -5.10 3.82 2.88
CA MET A 70 -4.38 2.87 2.01
C MET A 70 -3.83 1.69 2.81
N VAL A 71 -3.25 1.95 3.99
CA VAL A 71 -2.76 0.89 4.89
C VAL A 71 -3.90 -0.03 5.34
N ALA A 72 -5.02 0.54 5.77
CA ALA A 72 -6.20 -0.22 6.18
C ALA A 72 -6.77 -1.07 5.04
N LEU A 73 -6.82 -0.54 3.81
CA LEU A 73 -7.21 -1.31 2.62
C LEU A 73 -6.27 -2.49 2.38
N MET A 74 -4.96 -2.27 2.50
CA MET A 74 -3.97 -3.34 2.32
C MET A 74 -4.14 -4.44 3.38
N TRP A 75 -4.33 -4.09 4.66
CA TRP A 75 -4.56 -5.07 5.71
C TRP A 75 -5.86 -5.85 5.53
N LEU A 76 -6.91 -5.17 5.06
CA LEU A 76 -8.20 -5.79 4.74
C LEU A 76 -8.04 -6.86 3.64
N GLY A 77 -7.43 -6.51 2.51
CA GLY A 77 -7.22 -7.48 1.42
C GLY A 77 -6.15 -8.53 1.69
N ARG A 78 -5.25 -8.28 2.64
CA ARG A 78 -4.35 -9.31 3.19
C ARG A 78 -5.08 -10.34 4.06
N GLY A 79 -6.27 -9.98 4.55
CA GLY A 79 -7.10 -10.83 5.40
C GLY A 79 -6.84 -10.68 6.90
N ASP A 80 -6.19 -9.59 7.32
CA ASP A 80 -5.99 -9.31 8.75
C ASP A 80 -7.29 -8.87 9.44
N TYR A 81 -8.20 -8.28 8.66
CA TYR A 81 -9.52 -7.84 9.08
C TYR A 81 -10.57 -8.31 8.06
N SER A 82 -11.82 -8.36 8.50
CA SER A 82 -13.00 -8.54 7.65
C SER A 82 -13.62 -7.21 7.23
N ASP A 83 -14.57 -7.23 6.28
CA ASP A 83 -15.25 -6.03 5.78
C ASP A 83 -16.10 -5.33 6.85
N ASP A 84 -16.66 -6.08 7.81
CA ASP A 84 -17.35 -5.52 8.97
C ASP A 84 -16.40 -4.91 10.03
N GLU A 85 -15.10 -5.19 9.94
CA GLU A 85 -14.05 -4.65 10.81
C GLU A 85 -13.32 -3.44 10.18
N TRP A 86 -13.81 -2.89 9.06
CA TRP A 86 -13.17 -1.75 8.37
C TRP A 86 -12.85 -0.57 9.29
N ASP A 87 -13.78 -0.17 10.16
CA ASP A 87 -13.58 0.99 11.03
C ASP A 87 -12.48 0.72 12.09
N LEU A 88 -12.32 -0.54 12.53
CA LEU A 88 -11.25 -0.97 13.42
C LEU A 88 -9.89 -0.95 12.70
N ALA A 89 -9.82 -1.53 11.50
CA ALA A 89 -8.61 -1.52 10.67
C ALA A 89 -8.14 -0.08 10.41
N LEU A 90 -9.08 0.82 10.13
CA LEU A 90 -8.80 2.24 9.89
C LEU A 90 -8.31 2.97 11.16
N GLU A 91 -8.90 2.70 12.33
CA GLU A 91 -8.42 3.27 13.60
C GLU A 91 -7.01 2.81 13.93
N GLU A 92 -6.71 1.53 13.70
CA GLU A 92 -5.39 0.96 13.94
C GLU A 92 -4.35 1.48 12.95
N ALA A 93 -4.70 1.60 11.66
CA ALA A 93 -3.82 2.19 10.65
C ALA A 93 -3.50 3.67 10.96
N LYS A 94 -4.48 4.44 11.45
CA LYS A 94 -4.27 5.83 11.91
C LYS A 94 -3.33 5.88 13.10
N SER A 95 -3.50 4.96 14.06
CA SER A 95 -2.68 4.91 15.27
C SER A 95 -1.23 4.51 14.99
N ASN A 96 -1.01 3.71 13.95
CA ASN A 96 0.32 3.28 13.50
C ASN A 96 0.90 4.15 12.38
N TRP A 97 0.28 5.28 12.03
CA TRP A 97 0.76 6.13 10.95
C TRP A 97 2.17 6.67 11.24
N THR A 98 3.02 6.62 10.22
CA THR A 98 4.34 7.25 10.22
C THR A 98 4.62 7.92 8.87
N PRO A 99 5.63 8.81 8.78
CA PRO A 99 6.09 9.35 7.50
C PRO A 99 6.61 8.29 6.52
N ARG A 100 6.84 7.04 6.96
CA ARG A 100 7.30 5.92 6.13
C ARG A 100 6.15 5.14 5.48
N THR A 101 4.90 5.62 5.57
CA THR A 101 3.72 4.89 5.07
C THR A 101 3.82 4.54 3.58
N ALA A 102 4.33 5.46 2.75
CA ALA A 102 4.55 5.20 1.33
C ALA A 102 5.54 4.04 1.11
N ASP A 103 6.68 4.08 1.81
CA ASP A 103 7.70 3.05 1.76
C ASP A 103 7.16 1.69 2.25
N TYR A 104 6.36 1.68 3.32
CA TYR A 104 5.72 0.48 3.84
C TYR A 104 4.80 -0.21 2.81
N LEU A 105 3.97 0.56 2.11
CA LEU A 105 3.10 0.03 1.06
C LEU A 105 3.90 -0.54 -0.12
N LEU A 106 4.97 0.16 -0.52
CA LEU A 106 5.79 -0.22 -1.69
C LEU A 106 6.77 -1.36 -1.42
N ALA A 107 7.29 -1.46 -0.19
CA ALA A 107 8.14 -2.56 0.24
C ALA A 107 7.34 -3.85 0.44
N THR A 108 6.01 -3.78 0.56
CA THR A 108 5.16 -4.97 0.74
C THR A 108 5.02 -5.73 -0.59
N PRO A 109 5.55 -6.96 -0.72
CA PRO A 109 5.66 -7.66 -2.02
C PRO A 109 4.34 -7.88 -2.75
N MET A 110 3.27 -8.16 -2.01
CA MET A 110 1.92 -8.37 -2.54
C MET A 110 1.02 -7.15 -2.29
N GLY A 111 1.60 -5.98 -1.99
CA GLY A 111 0.87 -4.80 -1.54
C GLY A 111 -0.18 -4.33 -2.54
N ALA A 112 0.13 -4.37 -3.83
CA ALA A 112 -0.81 -3.99 -4.89
C ALA A 112 -2.02 -4.94 -4.96
N ASP A 113 -1.80 -6.24 -4.80
CA ASP A 113 -2.87 -7.24 -4.83
C ASP A 113 -3.74 -7.18 -3.57
N TYR A 114 -3.12 -6.95 -2.41
CA TYR A 114 -3.86 -6.72 -1.16
C TYR A 114 -4.70 -5.43 -1.23
N LEU A 115 -4.18 -4.35 -1.80
CA LEU A 115 -4.96 -3.13 -2.02
C LEU A 115 -6.14 -3.38 -2.96
N ALA A 116 -5.95 -4.15 -4.02
CA ALA A 116 -7.01 -4.50 -4.97
C ALA A 116 -8.12 -5.34 -4.32
N GLU A 117 -7.75 -6.36 -3.54
CA GLU A 117 -8.70 -7.20 -2.82
C GLU A 117 -9.45 -6.39 -1.75
N GLY A 118 -8.77 -5.58 -0.96
CA GLY A 118 -9.40 -4.72 0.05
C GLY A 118 -10.37 -3.71 -0.56
N LEU A 119 -10.03 -3.15 -1.72
CA LEU A 119 -10.91 -2.25 -2.46
C LEU A 119 -12.18 -3.00 -2.93
N ALA A 120 -12.02 -4.22 -3.46
CA ALA A 120 -13.11 -5.10 -3.89
C ALA A 120 -14.04 -5.49 -2.74
N MET A 121 -13.49 -5.80 -1.56
CA MET A 121 -14.26 -6.11 -0.36
C MET A 121 -15.18 -4.95 0.07
N LEU A 122 -14.76 -3.71 -0.17
CA LEU A 122 -15.59 -2.52 0.11
C LEU A 122 -16.53 -2.15 -1.05
N GLY A 123 -16.65 -3.01 -2.08
CA GLY A 123 -17.55 -2.83 -3.20
C GLY A 123 -17.03 -1.90 -4.30
N HIS A 124 -15.72 -1.69 -4.36
CA HIS A 124 -15.04 -0.87 -5.38
C HIS A 124 -14.13 -1.75 -6.24
N THR A 125 -14.13 -1.55 -7.56
CA THR A 125 -13.22 -2.27 -8.45
C THR A 125 -12.45 -1.27 -9.30
N CYS A 126 -11.21 -1.62 -9.64
CA CYS A 126 -10.49 -0.91 -10.68
C CYS A 126 -11.08 -1.33 -12.02
N GLU A 127 -11.86 -0.45 -12.64
CA GLU A 127 -12.28 -0.64 -14.02
C GLU A 127 -11.01 -0.54 -14.89
N ASP A 128 -10.75 -1.57 -15.69
CA ASP A 128 -9.71 -1.54 -16.72
C ASP A 128 -10.19 -0.57 -17.83
N ASP A 129 -9.87 0.72 -17.72
CA ASP A 129 -10.07 1.72 -18.79
C ASP A 129 -8.88 1.76 -19.77
#